data_AF-A0A392MWJ5-F1
#
_entry.id   AF-A0A392MWJ5-F1
#
_cell.length_a   1.000
_cell.length_b   1.000
_cell.length_c   1.000
_cell.angle_alpha   90.00
_cell.angle_beta   90.00
_cell.angle_gamma   90.00
#
_symmetry.space_group_name_H-M   'P 1'
#
loop_
_entity.id
_entity.type
_entity.pdbx_description
1 polymer ?
#
loop_
_entity_poly.entity_id
_entity_poly.type
_entity_poly.pdbx_seq_one_letter_code
_entity_poly.pdbx_strand_id
1 'polypeptide(L)'
;SKAYGVNAFVRSYFAYLDKRSVFVSSEVKNLRKNNNKEGEVEETLMEELEKLQKLQEMIDMLLQIKPRNVNMNVGLILEAMDCIIVEIFDVYSKFCNKIARVLMRIYDVGAKTEACIMLKILQKAVVQGDELACYIEFCRDIGVLNASQCPKIERISDEDIQDLEKVIKGAYYDKKSLEGVNDNCGGEKENQDKAIVVRDCLQRKELSQNGLTTVITHQWEVFFDDIMVNDVKGNSVINGDKGSIVITTNPFEESYSIVPYCHVNINQSLPDLISL
;
A
#
# COMPACT_ATOMS: atom_id res chain seq x y z
N SER A 1 -13.46 -27.90 26.91
CA SER A 1 -14.61 -28.13 25.99
C SER A 1 -14.24 -27.71 24.58
N LYS A 2 -14.55 -28.52 23.56
CA LYS A 2 -14.24 -28.27 22.13
C LYS A 2 -14.78 -26.93 21.63
N ALA A 3 -15.92 -26.49 22.15
CA ALA A 3 -16.56 -25.22 21.78
C ALA A 3 -15.75 -23.97 22.19
N TYR A 4 -14.96 -24.05 23.27
CA TYR A 4 -14.20 -22.89 23.76
C TYR A 4 -13.11 -22.45 22.75
N GLY A 5 -12.38 -23.40 22.17
CA GLY A 5 -11.33 -23.11 21.20
C GLY A 5 -11.87 -22.47 19.93
N VAL A 6 -12.96 -23.00 19.39
CA VAL A 6 -13.64 -22.44 18.21
C VAL A 6 -14.18 -21.04 18.51
N ASN A 7 -14.81 -20.82 19.66
CA ASN A 7 -15.30 -19.50 20.06
C ASN A 7 -14.15 -18.48 20.19
N ALA A 8 -13.00 -18.89 20.73
CA ALA A 8 -11.83 -18.02 20.81
C ALA A 8 -11.30 -17.64 19.42
N PHE A 9 -11.20 -18.61 18.50
CA PHE A 9 -10.81 -18.37 17.11
C PHE A 9 -11.75 -17.37 16.42
N VAL A 10 -13.06 -17.63 16.50
CA VAL A 10 -14.10 -16.80 15.89
C VAL A 10 -14.04 -15.38 16.46
N ARG A 11 -13.89 -15.21 17.78
CA ARG A 11 -13.77 -13.88 18.41
C ARG A 11 -12.55 -13.12 17.91
N SER A 12 -11.38 -13.76 17.84
CA SER A 12 -10.16 -13.13 17.31
C SER A 12 -10.34 -12.72 15.85
N TYR A 13 -10.94 -13.58 15.03
CA TYR A 13 -11.22 -13.32 13.62
C TYR A 13 -12.17 -12.13 13.44
N PHE A 14 -13.30 -12.10 14.17
CA PHE A 14 -14.25 -10.99 14.12
C PHE A 14 -13.66 -9.68 14.63
N ALA A 15 -12.88 -9.72 15.71
CA ALA A 15 -12.22 -8.52 16.23
C ALA A 15 -11.28 -7.91 15.19
N TYR A 16 -10.54 -8.74 14.46
CA TYR A 16 -9.71 -8.28 13.35
C TYR A 16 -10.53 -7.64 12.23
N LEU A 17 -11.60 -8.30 11.78
CA LEU A 17 -12.45 -7.77 10.71
C LEU A 17 -13.08 -6.42 11.07
N ASP A 18 -13.53 -6.26 12.31
CA ASP A 18 -14.08 -5.00 12.80
C ASP A 18 -13.04 -3.88 12.75
N LYS A 19 -11.83 -4.13 13.28
CA LYS A 19 -10.71 -3.18 13.22
C LYS A 19 -10.34 -2.84 11.77
N ARG A 20 -10.26 -3.84 10.88
CA ARG A 20 -9.93 -3.66 9.46
C ARG A 20 -10.99 -2.81 8.76
N SER A 21 -12.28 -3.03 9.03
CA SER A 21 -13.38 -2.24 8.47
C SER A 21 -13.23 -0.76 8.82
N VAL A 22 -12.94 -0.44 10.08
CA VAL A 22 -12.69 0.94 10.53
C VAL A 22 -11.48 1.54 9.81
N PHE A 23 -10.39 0.79 9.69
CA PHE A 23 -9.18 1.25 9.00
C PHE A 23 -9.46 1.57 7.52
N VAL A 24 -10.08 0.65 6.79
CA VAL A 24 -10.43 0.84 5.36
C VAL A 24 -11.39 2.02 5.18
N SER A 25 -12.39 2.16 6.04
CA SER A 25 -13.32 3.30 6.00
C SER A 25 -12.57 4.64 6.16
N SER A 26 -11.57 4.67 7.04
CA SER A 26 -10.75 5.88 7.25
C SER A 26 -9.89 6.21 6.02
N GLU A 27 -9.29 5.21 5.39
CA GLU A 27 -8.50 5.39 4.15
C GLU A 27 -9.36 5.94 3.01
N VAL A 28 -10.54 5.38 2.80
CA VAL A 28 -11.48 5.84 1.76
C VAL A 28 -11.93 7.28 2.01
N LYS A 29 -12.19 7.65 3.27
CA LYS A 29 -12.54 9.04 3.63
C LYS A 29 -11.39 10.00 3.34
N ASN A 30 -10.14 9.59 3.61
CA ASN A 30 -8.96 10.41 3.33
C ASN A 30 -8.76 10.61 1.83
N LEU A 31 -8.90 9.55 1.02
CA LEU A 31 -8.85 9.64 -0.45
C LEU A 31 -9.90 10.61 -1.02
N ARG A 32 -11.15 10.54 -0.53
CA ARG A 32 -12.22 11.46 -0.96
C ARG A 32 -11.95 12.91 -0.57
N LYS A 33 -11.38 13.15 0.61
CA LYS A 33 -11.00 14.50 1.05
C LYS A 33 -9.89 15.09 0.17
N ASN A 34 -8.94 14.27 -0.26
CA ASN A 34 -7.85 14.72 -1.12
C ASN A 34 -8.35 15.06 -2.53
N ASN A 35 -9.30 14.29 -3.07
CA ASN A 35 -9.87 14.57 -4.40
C ASN A 35 -10.75 15.83 -4.44
N ASN A 36 -11.35 16.22 -3.31
CA ASN A 36 -12.29 17.35 -3.24
C ASN A 36 -11.62 18.70 -2.91
N LYS A 37 -10.32 18.71 -2.57
CA LYS A 37 -9.58 19.94 -2.30
C LYS A 37 -8.74 20.26 -3.53
N GLU A 38 -8.92 21.43 -4.13
CA GLU A 38 -7.99 22.01 -5.10
C GLU A 38 -6.68 22.32 -4.36
N GLY A 39 -5.81 21.32 -4.27
CA GLY A 39 -4.58 21.33 -3.49
C GLY A 39 -4.40 20.01 -2.75
N GLU A 40 -3.32 19.29 -3.06
CA GLU A 40 -2.93 18.05 -2.39
C GLU A 40 -2.68 18.36 -0.91
N VAL A 41 -3.65 18.04 -0.04
CA VAL A 41 -3.39 18.03 1.41
C VAL A 41 -2.59 16.77 1.69
N GLU A 42 -1.27 16.92 1.54
CA GLU A 42 -0.31 15.88 1.84
C GLU A 42 -0.45 15.47 3.31
N GLU A 43 -0.52 14.16 3.55
CA GLU A 43 -0.61 13.60 4.90
C GLU A 43 0.62 14.04 5.72
N THR A 44 0.41 14.52 6.94
CA THR A 44 1.51 14.92 7.82
C THR A 44 2.33 13.69 8.24
N LEU A 45 3.63 13.86 8.51
CA LEU A 45 4.47 12.76 9.00
C LEU A 45 3.88 12.07 10.25
N MET A 46 3.25 12.85 11.13
CA MET A 46 2.63 12.32 12.34
C MET A 46 1.42 11.43 12.03
N GLU A 47 0.55 11.83 11.11
CA GLU A 47 -0.58 11.00 10.64
C GLU A 47 -0.08 9.71 9.97
N GLU A 48 1.02 9.78 9.22
CA GLU A 48 1.63 8.58 8.63
C GLU A 48 2.16 7.60 9.68
N LEU A 49 2.81 8.11 10.71
CA LEU A 49 3.32 7.32 11.83
C LEU A 49 2.17 6.69 12.63
N GLU A 50 1.06 7.41 12.84
CA GLU A 50 -0.14 6.84 13.49
C GLU A 50 -0.72 5.69 12.67
N LYS A 51 -0.77 5.82 11.34
CA LYS A 51 -1.20 4.74 10.45
C LYS A 51 -0.25 3.55 10.48
N LEU A 52 1.06 3.76 10.58
CA LEU A 52 2.04 2.68 10.77
C LEU A 52 1.77 1.91 12.07
N GLN A 53 1.49 2.61 13.17
CA GLN A 53 1.13 1.96 14.44
C GLN A 53 -0.16 1.15 14.32
N LYS A 54 -1.18 1.67 13.62
CA LYS A 54 -2.42 0.92 13.34
C LYS A 54 -2.17 -0.34 12.50
N LEU A 55 -1.26 -0.27 11.53
CA LEU A 55 -0.83 -1.45 10.76
C LEU A 55 -0.11 -2.48 11.67
N GLN A 56 0.76 -2.04 12.58
CA GLN A 56 1.39 -2.95 13.56
C GLN A 56 0.35 -3.62 14.47
N GLU A 57 -0.64 -2.88 14.95
CA GLU A 57 -1.73 -3.46 15.75
C GLU A 57 -2.50 -4.53 14.95
N MET A 58 -2.75 -4.29 13.66
CA MET A 58 -3.42 -5.28 12.80
C MET A 58 -2.58 -6.54 12.60
N ILE A 59 -1.26 -6.40 12.44
CA ILE A 59 -0.34 -7.56 12.40
C ILE A 59 -0.43 -8.36 13.71
N ASP A 60 -0.38 -7.69 14.86
CA ASP A 60 -0.52 -8.36 16.16
C ASP A 60 -1.85 -9.14 16.26
N MET A 61 -2.94 -8.54 15.80
CA MET A 61 -4.26 -9.18 15.80
C MET A 61 -4.32 -10.40 14.89
N LEU A 62 -3.73 -10.33 13.69
CA LEU A 62 -3.66 -11.45 12.75
C LEU A 62 -2.90 -12.64 13.35
N LEU A 63 -1.77 -12.38 14.01
CA LEU A 63 -0.97 -13.41 14.69
C LEU A 63 -1.74 -14.14 15.82
N GLN A 64 -2.76 -13.51 16.41
CA GLN A 64 -3.60 -14.13 17.43
C GLN A 64 -4.66 -15.08 16.84
N ILE A 65 -4.97 -14.97 15.55
CA ILE A 65 -5.98 -15.81 14.90
C ILE A 65 -5.33 -17.15 14.55
N LYS A 66 -5.47 -18.15 15.42
CA LYS A 66 -4.96 -19.49 15.14
C LYS A 66 -5.74 -20.57 15.86
N PRO A 67 -5.86 -21.78 15.28
CA PRO A 67 -6.40 -22.92 16.00
C PRO A 67 -5.55 -23.22 17.23
N ARG A 68 -6.18 -23.40 18.39
CA ARG A 68 -5.49 -23.65 19.66
C ARG A 68 -5.19 -25.13 19.90
N ASN A 69 -5.81 -26.02 19.15
CA ASN A 69 -5.69 -27.47 19.29
C ASN A 69 -5.70 -28.12 17.92
N VAL A 70 -4.98 -29.24 17.75
CA VAL A 70 -4.89 -29.99 16.49
C VAL A 70 -6.27 -30.47 16.00
N ASN A 71 -7.19 -30.77 16.92
CA ASN A 71 -8.55 -31.17 16.61
C ASN A 71 -9.44 -30.06 16.03
N MET A 72 -8.93 -28.83 15.93
CA MET A 72 -9.59 -27.69 15.30
C MET A 72 -9.21 -27.52 13.82
N ASN A 73 -8.26 -28.30 13.30
CA ASN A 73 -7.81 -28.25 11.90
C ASN A 73 -8.84 -28.91 10.97
N VAL A 74 -10.08 -28.42 11.02
CA VAL A 74 -11.20 -28.84 10.16
C VAL A 74 -11.30 -27.91 8.96
N GLY A 75 -11.92 -28.37 7.86
CA GLY A 75 -11.92 -27.64 6.58
C GLY A 75 -12.28 -26.16 6.68
N LEU A 76 -13.33 -25.79 7.43
CA LEU A 76 -13.72 -24.38 7.59
C LEU A 76 -12.66 -23.52 8.31
N ILE A 77 -11.96 -24.08 9.29
CA ILE A 77 -10.88 -23.37 9.99
C ILE A 77 -9.67 -23.21 9.07
N LEU A 78 -9.32 -24.24 8.29
CA LEU A 78 -8.22 -24.17 7.33
C LEU A 78 -8.51 -23.12 6.25
N GLU A 79 -9.73 -23.09 5.70
CA GLU A 79 -10.15 -22.06 4.74
C GLU A 79 -10.05 -20.63 5.32
N ALA A 80 -10.47 -20.46 6.58
CA ALA A 80 -10.33 -19.19 7.26
C ALA A 80 -8.85 -18.82 7.46
N MET A 81 -7.99 -19.79 7.79
CA MET A 81 -6.54 -19.56 7.92
C MET A 81 -5.89 -19.24 6.56
N ASP A 82 -6.35 -19.83 5.46
CA ASP A 82 -5.90 -19.47 4.11
C ASP A 82 -6.22 -18.00 3.80
N CYS A 83 -7.40 -17.51 4.19
CA CYS A 83 -7.74 -16.09 4.11
C CYS A 83 -6.81 -15.23 4.98
N ILE A 84 -6.49 -15.68 6.20
CA ILE A 84 -5.59 -14.94 7.10
C ILE A 84 -4.17 -14.83 6.54
N ILE A 85 -3.66 -15.87 5.87
CA ILE A 85 -2.33 -15.79 5.24
C ILE A 85 -2.31 -14.74 4.13
N VAL A 86 -3.32 -14.71 3.25
CA VAL A 86 -3.44 -13.67 2.21
C VAL A 86 -3.49 -12.28 2.84
N GLU A 87 -4.24 -12.17 3.92
CA GLU A 87 -4.41 -10.91 4.65
C GLU A 87 -3.13 -10.40 5.30
N ILE A 88 -2.35 -11.30 5.90
CA ILE A 88 -1.05 -11.00 6.47
C ILE A 88 -0.14 -10.37 5.41
N PHE A 89 -0.11 -10.89 4.19
CA PHE A 89 0.70 -10.30 3.12
C PHE A 89 0.23 -8.91 2.73
N ASP A 90 -1.08 -8.71 2.57
CA ASP A 90 -1.62 -7.40 2.21
C ASP A 90 -1.26 -6.35 3.27
N VAL A 91 -1.48 -6.66 4.55
CA VAL A 91 -1.18 -5.75 5.66
C VAL A 91 0.32 -5.52 5.81
N TYR A 92 1.13 -6.58 5.76
CA TYR A 92 2.59 -6.46 5.95
C TYR A 92 3.27 -5.74 4.78
N SER A 93 2.83 -5.98 3.54
CA SER A 93 3.34 -5.26 2.36
C SER A 93 3.00 -3.77 2.45
N LYS A 94 1.77 -3.42 2.84
CA LYS A 94 1.36 -2.03 3.08
C LYS A 94 2.20 -1.38 4.18
N PHE A 95 2.51 -2.13 5.24
CA PHE A 95 3.37 -1.69 6.32
C PHE A 95 4.79 -1.38 5.85
N CYS A 96 5.44 -2.31 5.14
CA CYS A 96 6.80 -2.10 4.61
C CYS A 96 6.86 -0.94 3.62
N ASN A 97 5.90 -0.83 2.70
CA ASN A 97 5.82 0.28 1.75
C ASN A 97 5.67 1.64 2.45
N LYS A 98 4.88 1.70 3.53
CA LYS A 98 4.70 2.93 4.29
C LYS A 98 5.93 3.25 5.16
N ILE A 99 6.65 2.25 5.66
CA ILE A 99 7.94 2.44 6.33
C ILE A 99 8.90 3.16 5.40
N ALA A 100 9.11 2.62 4.18
CA ALA A 100 10.04 3.19 3.22
C ALA A 100 9.70 4.66 2.90
N ARG A 101 8.41 4.96 2.70
CA ARG A 101 7.93 6.33 2.46
C ARG A 101 8.19 7.27 3.64
N VAL A 102 7.87 6.85 4.86
CA VAL A 102 8.03 7.69 6.06
C VAL A 102 9.50 7.93 6.38
N LEU A 103 10.36 6.90 6.23
CA LEU A 103 11.81 7.04 6.41
C LEU A 103 12.41 8.09 5.48
N MET A 104 12.08 8.03 4.19
CA MET A 104 12.55 9.02 3.21
C MET A 104 12.20 10.45 3.64
N ARG A 105 10.95 10.69 4.03
CA ARG A 105 10.49 12.01 4.48
C ARG A 105 11.17 12.46 5.78
N ILE A 106 11.41 11.55 6.73
CA ILE A 106 12.15 11.86 7.96
C ILE A 106 13.60 12.26 7.64
N TYR A 107 14.26 11.56 6.73
CA TYR A 107 15.63 11.86 6.31
C TYR A 107 15.74 13.18 5.54
N ASP A 108 14.71 13.56 4.80
CA ASP A 108 14.68 14.84 4.08
C ASP A 108 14.50 16.04 5.03
N VAL A 109 13.60 15.93 6.01
CA VAL A 109 13.23 17.05 6.91
C VAL A 109 14.08 17.10 8.19
N GLY A 110 14.67 15.98 8.61
CA GLY A 110 15.47 15.90 9.84
C GLY A 110 14.62 15.91 11.10
N ALA A 111 13.41 15.37 10.99
CA ALA A 111 12.35 15.45 11.98
C ALA A 111 12.66 14.54 13.19
N LYS A 112 13.36 15.08 14.21
CA LYS A 112 13.86 14.31 15.37
C LYS A 112 12.76 13.62 16.17
N THR A 113 11.61 14.28 16.36
CA THR A 113 10.50 13.74 17.16
C THR A 113 9.89 12.52 16.45
N GLU A 114 9.65 12.67 15.16
CA GLU A 114 9.13 11.64 14.25
C GLU A 114 10.12 10.49 14.13
N ALA A 115 11.42 10.78 14.04
CA ALA A 115 12.48 9.78 14.05
C ALA A 115 12.47 8.92 15.32
N CYS A 116 12.22 9.51 16.49
CA CYS A 116 12.09 8.75 17.74
C CYS A 116 10.90 7.78 17.71
N ILE A 117 9.78 8.17 17.10
CA ILE A 117 8.59 7.34 16.99
C ILE A 117 8.83 6.23 15.95
N MET A 118 9.40 6.59 14.80
CA MET A 118 9.76 5.66 13.74
C MET A 118 10.74 4.59 14.23
N LEU A 119 11.73 4.96 15.04
CA LEU A 119 12.69 4.02 15.63
C LEU A 119 11.97 2.94 16.47
N LYS A 120 10.98 3.33 17.27
CA LYS A 120 10.18 2.38 18.05
C LYS A 120 9.35 1.46 17.15
N ILE A 121 8.80 2.00 16.07
CA ILE A 121 8.05 1.23 15.07
C ILE A 121 8.97 0.18 14.43
N LEU A 122 10.16 0.56 13.98
CA LEU A 122 11.13 -0.37 13.37
C LEU A 122 11.58 -1.45 14.37
N GLN A 123 11.89 -1.09 15.61
CA GLN A 123 12.25 -2.06 16.66
C GLN A 123 11.15 -3.10 16.89
N LYS A 124 9.88 -2.66 16.95
CA LYS A 124 8.75 -3.58 17.05
C LYS A 124 8.58 -4.41 15.77
N ALA A 125 8.81 -3.82 14.60
CA ALA A 125 8.70 -4.51 13.32
C ALA A 125 9.70 -5.66 13.17
N VAL A 126 10.91 -5.54 13.75
CA VAL A 126 11.87 -6.65 13.83
C VAL A 126 11.26 -7.85 14.57
N VAL A 127 10.67 -7.61 15.75
CA VAL A 127 10.02 -8.66 16.55
C VAL A 127 8.83 -9.26 15.80
N GLN A 128 7.97 -8.42 15.21
CA GLN A 128 6.81 -8.87 14.44
C GLN A 128 7.22 -9.69 13.21
N GLY A 129 8.35 -9.36 12.57
CA GLY A 129 8.88 -10.13 11.44
C GLY A 129 9.26 -11.56 11.84
N ASP A 130 9.93 -11.73 12.97
CA ASP A 130 10.28 -13.06 13.50
C ASP A 130 9.03 -13.85 13.94
N GLU A 131 8.05 -13.18 14.56
CA GLU A 131 6.77 -13.79 14.93
C GLU A 131 5.96 -14.22 13.69
N LEU A 132 5.92 -13.39 12.64
CA LEU A 132 5.29 -13.71 11.35
C LEU A 132 5.95 -14.91 10.69
N ALA A 133 7.28 -14.97 10.69
CA ALA A 133 7.99 -16.13 10.17
C ALA A 133 7.57 -17.41 10.91
N CYS A 134 7.59 -17.41 12.25
CA CYS A 134 7.14 -18.54 13.06
C CYS A 134 5.66 -18.89 12.81
N TYR A 135 4.81 -17.89 12.61
CA TYR A 135 3.38 -18.09 12.37
C TYR A 135 3.11 -18.73 10.99
N ILE A 136 3.83 -18.32 9.95
CA ILE A 136 3.70 -18.92 8.61
C ILE A 136 4.15 -20.39 8.64
N GLU A 137 5.23 -20.70 9.36
CA GLU A 137 5.68 -22.08 9.60
C GLU A 137 4.59 -22.91 10.29
N PHE A 138 3.99 -22.37 11.36
CA PHE A 138 2.86 -23.00 12.03
C PHE A 138 1.68 -23.26 11.09
N CYS A 139 1.34 -22.31 10.22
CA CYS A 139 0.27 -22.46 9.24
C CYS A 139 0.57 -23.58 8.22
N ARG A 140 1.83 -23.72 7.81
CA ARG A 140 2.27 -24.82 6.95
C ARG A 140 2.12 -26.17 7.65
N ASP A 141 2.51 -26.26 8.92
CA ASP A 141 2.43 -27.51 9.70
C ASP A 141 1.00 -28.02 9.89
N ILE A 142 0.01 -27.13 9.98
CA ILE A 142 -1.40 -27.51 10.12
C ILE A 142 -2.11 -27.74 8.77
N GLY A 143 -1.41 -27.55 7.65
CA GLY A 143 -1.92 -27.81 6.30
C GLY A 143 -2.62 -26.63 5.60
N VAL A 144 -2.31 -25.38 5.97
CA VAL A 144 -2.77 -24.19 5.25
C VAL A 144 -2.04 -24.09 3.90
N LEU A 145 -2.77 -24.07 2.80
CA LEU A 145 -2.18 -24.20 1.46
C LEU A 145 -1.41 -22.94 1.05
N ASN A 146 -1.97 -21.77 1.34
CA ASN A 146 -1.35 -20.48 1.04
C ASN A 146 -0.04 -20.28 1.82
N ALA A 147 0.10 -20.90 3.00
CA ALA A 147 1.31 -20.84 3.81
C ALA A 147 2.55 -21.42 3.09
N SER A 148 2.34 -22.40 2.20
CA SER A 148 3.43 -23.04 1.45
C SER A 148 3.89 -22.22 0.24
N GLN A 149 3.05 -21.29 -0.23
CA GLN A 149 3.32 -20.40 -1.37
C GLN A 149 3.79 -19.01 -0.92
N CYS A 150 3.90 -18.82 0.40
CA CYS A 150 4.32 -17.58 1.03
C CYS A 150 5.75 -17.18 0.61
N PRO A 151 5.99 -15.95 0.13
CA PRO A 151 7.33 -15.41 0.10
C PRO A 151 7.90 -15.31 1.52
N LYS A 152 9.23 -15.31 1.62
CA LYS A 152 9.89 -15.06 2.90
C LYS A 152 9.58 -13.64 3.36
N ILE A 153 9.29 -13.48 4.65
CA ILE A 153 9.14 -12.17 5.28
C ILE A 153 10.47 -11.43 5.18
N GLU A 154 10.45 -10.26 4.57
CA GLU A 154 11.59 -9.37 4.48
C GLU A 154 11.92 -8.81 5.87
N ARG A 155 13.21 -8.79 6.21
CA ARG A 155 13.64 -8.21 7.48
C ARG A 155 13.77 -6.71 7.35
N ILE A 156 13.43 -6.00 8.42
CA ILE A 156 13.75 -4.58 8.56
C ILE A 156 15.27 -4.40 8.49
N SER A 157 15.73 -3.39 7.74
CA SER A 157 17.15 -3.07 7.60
C SER A 157 17.73 -2.56 8.92
N ASP A 158 18.85 -3.16 9.35
CA ASP A 158 19.62 -2.70 10.50
C ASP A 158 20.24 -1.32 10.23
N GLU A 159 20.51 -1.01 8.96
CA GLU A 159 21.00 0.29 8.50
C GLU A 159 19.97 1.39 8.75
N ASP A 160 18.69 1.16 8.45
CA ASP A 160 17.61 2.13 8.70
C ASP A 160 17.47 2.46 10.19
N ILE A 161 17.63 1.46 11.06
CA ILE A 161 17.63 1.65 12.53
C ILE A 161 18.81 2.55 12.94
N GLN A 162 20.02 2.24 12.46
CA GLN A 162 21.22 3.02 12.76
C GLN A 162 21.14 4.46 12.24
N ASP A 163 20.56 4.66 11.06
CA ASP A 163 20.43 5.98 10.45
C ASP A 163 19.41 6.84 11.19
N LEU A 164 18.28 6.28 11.62
CA LEU A 164 17.36 6.97 12.53
C LEU A 164 18.03 7.36 13.86
N GLU A 165 18.86 6.50 14.45
CA GLU A 165 19.60 6.87 15.65
C GLU A 165 20.52 8.08 15.43
N LYS A 166 21.15 8.18 14.25
CA LYS A 166 21.99 9.33 13.89
C LYS A 166 21.15 10.59 13.72
N VAL A 167 19.96 10.50 13.11
CA VAL A 167 19.01 11.63 13.00
C VAL A 167 18.65 12.14 14.38
N ILE A 168 18.31 11.24 15.31
CA ILE A 168 17.95 11.59 16.70
C ILE A 168 19.13 12.26 17.41
N LYS A 169 20.34 11.73 17.26
CA LYS A 169 21.58 12.31 17.82
C LYS A 169 21.98 13.64 17.15
N GLY A 170 21.39 13.98 16.00
CA GLY A 170 21.70 15.19 15.23
C GLY A 170 22.94 15.08 14.34
N ALA A 171 23.55 13.90 14.24
CA ALA A 171 24.80 13.65 13.51
C ALA A 171 24.58 13.18 12.06
N TYR A 172 23.32 13.11 11.60
CA TYR A 172 22.98 12.56 10.27
C TYR A 172 23.46 13.46 9.11
N TYR A 173 23.29 14.78 9.24
CA TYR A 173 23.64 15.74 8.18
C TYR A 173 25.13 16.07 8.12
N ASP A 174 25.89 15.83 9.19
CA ASP A 174 27.34 16.03 9.23
C ASP A 174 28.09 15.06 8.31
N LYS A 175 27.47 13.95 7.92
CA LYS A 175 28.05 12.95 7.03
C LYS A 175 27.86 13.28 5.55
N LYS A 176 26.73 13.91 5.18
CA LYS A 176 26.43 14.29 3.78
C LYS A 176 27.33 15.42 3.26
N SER A 177 27.85 16.25 4.16
CA SER A 177 28.82 17.32 3.83
C SER A 177 30.27 16.83 3.74
N LEU A 178 30.61 15.65 4.26
CA LEU A 178 31.97 15.09 4.23
C LEU A 178 32.24 14.11 3.08
N GLU A 179 31.21 13.62 2.39
CA GLU A 179 31.36 12.74 1.20
C GLU A 179 31.59 13.52 -0.12
N GLY A 180 31.71 14.84 -0.06
CA GLY A 180 32.11 15.68 -1.19
C GLY A 180 33.32 16.55 -0.85
N VAL A 181 34.40 16.39 -1.61
CA VAL A 181 35.67 17.15 -1.57
C VAL A 181 36.68 16.62 -0.55
N ASN A 182 37.39 15.58 -0.96
CA ASN A 182 38.79 15.42 -0.57
C ASN A 182 39.64 16.05 -1.68
N ASP A 183 39.80 17.38 -1.63
CA ASP A 183 40.94 18.03 -2.25
C ASP A 183 41.42 19.16 -1.35
N ASN A 184 42.70 19.06 -1.02
CA ASN A 184 43.34 19.61 0.14
C ASN A 184 43.99 20.96 -0.25
N CYS A 185 43.56 22.09 0.33
CA CYS A 185 44.47 23.24 0.50
C CYS A 185 43.91 24.24 1.52
N GLY A 186 44.60 24.34 2.65
CA GLY A 186 44.30 25.30 3.72
C GLY A 186 44.69 26.73 3.37
N GLY A 187 43.98 27.67 4.00
CA GLY A 187 44.30 29.09 3.99
C GLY A 187 43.21 29.89 4.70
N GLU A 188 43.48 30.33 5.92
CA GLU A 188 42.66 31.28 6.67
C GLU A 188 42.57 32.64 5.94
N LYS A 189 41.37 33.25 5.88
CA LYS A 189 41.07 34.59 6.42
C LYS A 189 39.66 35.12 6.05
N GLU A 190 39.04 35.68 7.09
CA GLU A 190 37.97 36.69 7.24
C GLU A 190 37.12 37.21 6.06
N ASN A 191 35.81 37.21 6.35
CA ASN A 191 34.76 38.22 6.05
C ASN A 191 34.82 39.03 4.76
N GLN A 192 33.87 38.78 3.84
CA GLN A 192 33.07 39.83 3.16
C GLN A 192 31.68 39.28 2.77
N ASP A 193 30.63 40.07 3.05
CA ASP A 193 29.28 39.94 2.49
C ASP A 193 29.29 39.76 0.97
N LYS A 194 28.81 38.62 0.44
CA LYS A 194 28.31 38.48 -0.94
C LYS A 194 27.21 37.41 -1.06
N ALA A 195 26.01 37.88 -1.42
CA ALA A 195 24.95 37.27 -2.24
C ALA A 195 24.52 35.81 -2.03
N ILE A 196 23.21 35.62 -1.83
CA ILE A 196 22.50 34.35 -2.04
C ILE A 196 22.60 33.99 -3.53
N VAL A 197 23.44 33.00 -3.85
CA VAL A 197 23.44 32.35 -5.16
C VAL A 197 22.50 31.15 -5.08
N VAL A 198 21.39 31.20 -5.83
CA VAL A 198 20.56 30.03 -6.13
C VAL A 198 21.46 29.02 -6.83
N ARG A 199 21.89 28.00 -6.10
CA ARG A 199 22.67 26.90 -6.65
C ARG A 199 21.68 25.93 -7.26
N ASP A 200 21.58 25.96 -8.58
CA ASP A 200 20.80 25.03 -9.37
C ASP A 200 21.36 23.61 -9.15
N CYS A 201 20.67 22.80 -8.36
CA CYS A 201 21.05 21.42 -8.07
C CYS A 201 20.62 20.53 -9.24
N LEU A 202 21.37 20.56 -10.33
CA LEU A 202 21.35 19.49 -11.34
C LEU A 202 22.72 18.84 -11.46
N GLN A 203 23.16 18.17 -10.39
CA GLN A 203 24.07 17.03 -10.54
C GLN A 203 23.24 15.78 -10.75
N ARG A 204 22.89 15.64 -12.04
CA ARG A 204 22.52 14.44 -12.75
C ARG A 204 23.42 13.28 -12.28
N LYS A 205 22.85 12.38 -11.48
CA LYS A 205 23.41 11.05 -11.26
C LYS A 205 23.42 10.37 -12.63
N GLU A 206 24.61 10.12 -13.18
CA GLU A 206 24.76 9.32 -14.39
C GLU A 206 24.20 7.92 -14.10
N LEU A 207 23.02 7.66 -14.64
CA LEU A 207 22.52 6.31 -14.85
C LEU A 207 22.46 6.10 -16.36
N SER A 208 23.36 5.24 -16.80
CA SER A 208 23.23 4.27 -17.89
C SER A 208 22.56 4.74 -19.19
N GLN A 209 23.39 4.78 -20.25
CA GLN A 209 23.04 4.83 -21.65
C GLN A 209 21.67 4.19 -21.99
N ASN A 210 20.74 5.03 -22.45
CA ASN A 210 19.79 4.80 -23.54
C ASN A 210 19.17 6.15 -23.87
N GLY A 211 19.80 6.87 -24.80
CA GLY A 211 19.43 8.24 -25.15
C GLY A 211 18.07 8.32 -25.83
N LEU A 212 17.06 8.78 -25.10
CA LEU A 212 15.84 9.33 -25.69
C LEU A 212 15.96 10.86 -25.67
N THR A 213 16.04 11.45 -26.86
CA THR A 213 16.04 12.90 -27.03
C THR A 213 14.61 13.37 -27.30
N THR A 214 14.07 14.21 -26.42
CA THR A 214 12.79 14.87 -26.65
C THR A 214 13.02 16.11 -27.51
N VAL A 215 12.35 16.19 -28.65
CA VAL A 215 12.34 17.38 -29.51
C VAL A 215 11.05 18.14 -29.24
N ILE A 216 11.15 19.38 -28.77
CA ILE A 216 10.00 20.27 -28.60
C ILE A 216 9.90 21.12 -29.86
N THR A 217 8.86 20.90 -30.65
CA THR A 217 8.54 21.73 -31.83
C THR A 217 7.60 22.85 -31.43
N HIS A 218 7.82 24.06 -31.97
CA HIS A 218 6.93 25.21 -31.75
C HIS A 218 5.77 25.29 -32.76
N GLN A 219 5.58 24.24 -33.56
CA GLN A 219 4.47 24.13 -34.49
C GLN A 219 3.37 23.27 -33.86
N TRP A 220 2.15 23.79 -33.86
CA TRP A 220 0.96 23.05 -33.43
C TRP A 220 0.62 22.01 -34.49
N GLU A 221 0.67 20.74 -34.12
CA GLU A 221 0.15 19.66 -34.94
C GLU A 221 -1.36 19.56 -34.69
N VAL A 222 -2.15 19.66 -35.77
CA VAL A 222 -3.61 19.50 -35.71
C VAL A 222 -3.92 18.04 -35.98
N PHE A 223 -4.36 17.33 -34.96
CA PHE A 223 -4.88 15.98 -35.10
C PHE A 223 -6.32 16.09 -35.61
N PHE A 224 -6.58 15.51 -36.78
CA PHE A 224 -7.95 15.31 -37.23
C PHE A 224 -8.51 14.13 -36.46
N ASP A 225 -9.39 14.40 -35.49
CA ASP A 225 -10.22 13.37 -34.88
C ASP A 225 -11.20 12.88 -35.95
N ASP A 226 -10.91 11.74 -36.58
CA ASP A 226 -11.83 11.06 -37.51
C ASP A 226 -13.01 10.47 -36.73
N ILE A 227 -13.89 11.34 -36.23
CA ILE A 227 -15.21 10.99 -35.72
C ILE A 227 -16.14 10.84 -36.93
N MET A 228 -16.26 9.63 -37.46
CA MET A 228 -17.36 9.29 -38.36
C MET A 228 -18.66 9.22 -37.55
N VAL A 229 -19.37 10.34 -37.48
CA VAL A 229 -20.77 10.40 -37.05
C VAL A 229 -21.61 9.79 -38.18
N ASN A 230 -21.91 8.50 -38.10
CA ASN A 230 -22.89 7.90 -39.00
C ASN A 230 -24.30 8.22 -38.51
N ASP A 231 -24.87 9.26 -39.12
CA ASP A 231 -26.29 9.57 -39.04
C ASP A 231 -27.15 8.41 -39.56
N VAL A 232 -28.18 8.08 -38.80
CA VAL A 232 -29.21 7.10 -39.14
C VAL A 232 -30.05 7.62 -40.32
N LYS A 233 -29.77 7.17 -41.55
CA LYS A 233 -30.82 6.92 -42.57
C LYS A 233 -30.29 6.21 -43.83
N GLY A 234 -30.78 4.99 -44.04
CA GLY A 234 -31.31 4.56 -45.35
C GLY A 234 -30.33 4.16 -46.46
N ASN A 235 -30.48 2.88 -46.83
CA ASN A 235 -30.25 2.25 -48.13
C ASN A 235 -28.86 1.72 -48.50
N SER A 236 -28.95 0.46 -48.96
CA SER A 236 -27.95 -0.49 -49.46
C SER A 236 -27.29 -0.06 -50.78
N VAL A 237 -26.33 -0.89 -51.26
CA VAL A 237 -25.73 -1.01 -52.62
C VAL A 237 -24.35 -0.30 -52.73
N ILE A 238 -23.16 -0.90 -53.00
CA ILE A 238 -22.67 -2.25 -53.36
C ILE A 238 -21.12 -2.33 -53.13
N ASN A 239 -20.62 -3.57 -53.20
CA ASN A 239 -19.40 -4.02 -53.88
C ASN A 239 -18.09 -4.04 -53.10
N GLY A 240 -17.46 -5.21 -53.20
CA GLY A 240 -16.34 -5.62 -52.39
C GLY A 240 -15.01 -5.05 -52.85
N ASP A 241 -14.13 -4.91 -51.87
CA ASP A 241 -12.77 -5.41 -51.97
C ASP A 241 -12.29 -5.77 -50.56
N LYS A 242 -11.32 -6.67 -50.50
CA LYS A 242 -10.87 -7.39 -49.30
C LYS A 242 -10.28 -6.46 -48.25
N GLY A 243 -10.92 -6.40 -47.08
CA GLY A 243 -10.38 -5.79 -45.86
C GLY A 243 -10.78 -6.59 -44.64
N SER A 244 -9.79 -7.06 -43.88
CA SER A 244 -9.94 -7.86 -42.67
C SER A 244 -10.89 -7.20 -41.66
N ILE A 245 -12.03 -7.83 -41.36
CA ILE A 245 -12.91 -7.41 -40.26
C ILE A 245 -12.18 -7.76 -38.96
N VAL A 246 -11.49 -6.78 -38.39
CA VAL A 246 -11.07 -6.84 -36.98
C VAL A 246 -12.33 -6.57 -36.18
N ILE A 247 -12.92 -7.64 -35.64
CA ILE A 247 -13.95 -7.51 -34.61
C ILE A 247 -13.24 -6.97 -33.37
N THR A 248 -13.32 -5.66 -33.15
CA THR A 248 -12.90 -5.04 -31.90
C THR A 248 -13.99 -5.31 -30.86
N THR A 249 -14.07 -6.53 -30.35
CA THR A 249 -14.85 -6.83 -29.15
C THR A 249 -14.26 -6.00 -28.00
N ASN A 250 -15.03 -5.02 -27.54
CA ASN A 250 -14.76 -4.27 -26.33
C ASN A 250 -14.82 -5.23 -25.12
N PRO A 251 -13.73 -5.44 -24.37
CA PRO A 251 -13.69 -6.38 -23.25
C PRO A 251 -14.47 -5.89 -22.01
N PHE A 252 -15.10 -4.71 -22.06
CA PHE A 252 -15.89 -4.14 -20.97
C PHE A 252 -17.39 -4.03 -21.27
N GLU A 253 -17.85 -4.56 -22.41
CA GLU A 253 -19.28 -4.52 -22.80
C GLU A 253 -20.01 -5.83 -22.51
N GLU A 254 -19.48 -6.66 -21.60
CA GLU A 254 -20.19 -7.82 -21.08
C GLU A 254 -21.29 -7.33 -20.13
N SER A 255 -22.50 -7.33 -20.68
CA SER A 255 -23.73 -6.86 -20.06
C SER A 255 -23.91 -7.39 -18.62
N TYR A 256 -24.22 -6.48 -17.69
CA TYR A 256 -24.89 -6.83 -16.43
C TYR A 256 -26.25 -7.47 -16.74
N SER A 257 -26.26 -8.76 -17.05
CA SER A 257 -27.49 -9.54 -17.03
C SER A 257 -27.86 -9.73 -15.56
N ILE A 258 -28.68 -8.81 -15.05
CA ILE A 258 -29.36 -8.97 -13.76
C ILE A 258 -30.17 -10.27 -13.86
N VAL A 259 -29.76 -11.28 -13.11
CA VAL A 259 -30.57 -12.47 -12.89
C VAL A 259 -31.91 -12.00 -12.31
N PRO A 260 -33.07 -12.35 -12.89
CA PRO A 260 -34.36 -11.94 -12.35
C PRO A 260 -34.50 -12.44 -10.91
N TYR A 261 -34.73 -11.50 -9.99
CA TYR A 261 -35.01 -11.80 -8.59
C TYR A 261 -36.36 -12.53 -8.49
N CYS A 262 -36.33 -13.84 -8.20
CA CYS A 262 -37.53 -14.60 -7.88
C CYS A 262 -37.94 -14.33 -6.43
N HIS A 263 -39.03 -13.57 -6.24
CA HIS A 263 -39.61 -13.33 -4.92
C HIS A 263 -40.15 -14.64 -4.33
N VAL A 264 -39.47 -15.21 -3.34
CA VAL A 264 -40.01 -16.31 -2.54
C VAL A 264 -41.03 -15.71 -1.58
N ASN A 265 -42.31 -15.93 -1.86
CA ASN A 265 -43.41 -15.44 -1.03
C ASN A 265 -43.51 -16.30 0.25
N ILE A 266 -42.69 -16.00 1.25
CA ILE A 266 -42.78 -16.62 2.57
C ILE A 266 -43.77 -15.80 3.40
N ASN A 267 -44.99 -16.31 3.53
CA ASN A 267 -45.98 -15.81 4.50
C ASN A 267 -45.51 -16.11 5.93
N GLN A 268 -44.56 -15.33 6.44
CA GLN A 268 -44.20 -15.31 7.86
C GLN A 268 -44.45 -13.90 8.39
N SER A 269 -45.47 -13.78 9.23
CA SER A 269 -45.75 -12.57 10.01
C SER A 269 -44.58 -12.30 10.95
N LEU A 270 -43.88 -11.18 10.73
CA LEU A 270 -42.86 -10.66 11.64
C LEU A 270 -43.49 -10.32 13.00
N PRO A 271 -42.87 -10.70 14.14
CA PRO A 271 -43.37 -10.31 15.46
C PRO A 271 -43.09 -8.83 15.71
N ASP A 272 -44.11 -8.13 16.21
CA ASP A 272 -44.05 -6.71 16.57
C ASP A 272 -43.16 -6.51 17.81
N LEU A 273 -42.11 -5.71 17.67
CA LEU A 273 -41.07 -5.49 18.70
C LEU A 273 -41.29 -4.20 19.51
N ILE A 274 -42.46 -3.57 19.41
CA ILE A 274 -42.81 -2.38 20.18
C ILE A 274 -43.76 -2.74 21.32
N SER A 275 -43.35 -3.67 22.18
CA SER A 275 -43.95 -3.85 23.52
C SER A 275 -42.97 -4.57 24.43
N LEU A 276 -42.03 -3.81 25.00
CA LEU A 276 -41.41 -4.06 26.30
C LEU A 276 -40.76 -2.77 26.82
#